data_AF-S4YAC7-F1
#
_entry.id   AF-S4YAC7-F1
#
_cell.length_a   1.000
_cell.length_b   1.000
_cell.length_c   1.000
_cell.angle_alpha   90.00
_cell.angle_beta   90.00
_cell.angle_gamma   90.00
#
_symmetry.space_group_name_H-M   'P 1'
#
loop_
_entity.id
_entity.type
_entity.pdbx_description
1 polymer ?
#
loop_
_entity_poly.entity_id
_entity_poly.type
_entity_poly.pdbx_seq_one_letter_code
_entity_poly.pdbx_strand_id
1 'polypeptide(L)'
;MAEQEDARAKLEALCSVIPMFVAFIDRDGILQEALPTLIITAEMARRGRDTRMGAVVREDYLERCIAVVRESLANRTILRVEYPIAVGEREVWCEATCKPFTNDTVLWVAHDITAQRQLAHTQEELRDSQEQVIRAQQAALRELSTPLVPLAEGVVAMPLIGTLDSARAQQAMEKLLDGIVQHQFHTAIVDVTGVRNVDAESADALLRIARAARLLGAQLMLTGINPDTAQTLVELGVDLAGITTRSTLQSGIAHALARAGTRPATPAAPTSAARARRAPQGS
;
A
#
# COMPACT_ATOMS: atom_id res chain seq x y z
N MET A 1 -11.57 50.84 -36.63
CA MET A 1 -12.35 50.90 -35.38
C MET A 1 -13.39 49.78 -35.30
N ALA A 2 -14.29 49.61 -36.28
CA ALA A 2 -15.32 48.55 -36.25
C ALA A 2 -14.79 47.10 -36.11
N GLU A 3 -13.67 46.76 -36.76
CA GLU A 3 -13.09 45.40 -36.71
C GLU A 3 -12.49 45.05 -35.32
N GLN A 4 -11.95 46.05 -34.62
CA GLN A 4 -11.36 45.90 -33.29
C GLN A 4 -12.44 45.79 -32.21
N GLU A 5 -13.58 46.44 -32.44
CA GLU A 5 -14.78 46.39 -31.60
C GLU A 5 -15.48 45.03 -31.70
N ASP A 6 -15.57 44.46 -32.91
CA ASP A 6 -16.09 43.10 -33.16
C ASP A 6 -15.22 41.99 -32.54
N ALA A 7 -13.88 42.09 -32.66
CA ALA A 7 -12.95 41.14 -32.06
C ALA A 7 -13.05 41.12 -30.52
N ARG A 8 -13.20 42.30 -29.90
CA ARG A 8 -13.38 42.44 -28.45
C ARG A 8 -14.70 41.85 -27.98
N ALA A 9 -15.81 42.13 -28.67
CA ALA A 9 -17.12 41.59 -28.33
C ALA A 9 -17.15 40.06 -28.39
N LYS A 10 -16.50 39.45 -29.40
CA LYS A 10 -16.36 37.99 -29.52
C LYS A 10 -15.59 37.37 -28.36
N LEU A 11 -14.51 38.03 -27.91
CA LEU A 11 -13.68 37.56 -26.82
C LEU A 11 -14.39 37.68 -25.46
N GLU A 12 -15.11 38.77 -25.24
CA GLU A 12 -15.96 38.96 -24.06
C GLU A 12 -17.09 37.92 -24.01
N ALA A 13 -17.73 37.61 -25.15
CA ALA A 13 -18.74 36.56 -25.25
C ALA A 13 -18.16 35.18 -24.90
N LEU A 14 -16.97 34.83 -25.39
CA LEU A 14 -16.31 33.56 -25.07
C LEU A 14 -16.01 33.45 -23.56
N CYS A 15 -15.48 34.52 -22.97
CA CYS A 15 -15.16 34.59 -21.54
C CYS A 15 -16.39 34.58 -20.63
N SER A 16 -17.60 34.82 -21.16
CA SER A 16 -18.85 34.76 -20.39
C SER A 16 -19.38 33.33 -20.23
N VAL A 17 -19.05 32.43 -21.17
CA VAL A 17 -19.51 31.03 -21.18
C VAL A 17 -18.52 30.10 -20.48
N ILE A 18 -17.22 30.41 -20.56
CA ILE A 18 -16.16 29.68 -19.86
C ILE A 18 -15.66 30.58 -18.73
N PRO A 19 -15.88 30.23 -17.45
CA PRO A 19 -15.40 31.01 -16.34
C PRO A 19 -13.87 30.91 -16.29
N MET A 20 -13.20 31.84 -16.96
CA MET A 20 -11.75 31.97 -17.06
C MET A 20 -11.40 33.43 -16.88
N PHE A 21 -10.33 33.77 -16.17
CA PHE A 21 -9.80 35.12 -16.10
C PHE A 21 -8.72 35.31 -17.14
N VAL A 22 -8.79 36.41 -17.88
CA VAL A 22 -7.82 36.74 -18.92
C VAL A 22 -7.23 38.11 -18.62
N ALA A 23 -5.91 38.17 -18.53
CA ALA A 23 -5.16 39.39 -18.24
C ALA A 23 -3.92 39.50 -19.11
N PHE A 24 -3.49 40.73 -19.33
CA PHE A 24 -2.18 41.06 -19.84
C PHE A 24 -1.34 41.60 -18.69
N ILE A 25 -0.22 40.94 -18.43
CA ILE A 25 0.65 41.23 -17.28
C ILE A 25 2.04 41.53 -17.81
N ASP A 26 2.68 42.57 -17.32
CA ASP A 26 4.07 42.86 -17.67
C ASP A 26 5.08 42.00 -16.91
N ARG A 27 6.38 42.15 -17.22
CA ARG A 27 7.49 41.41 -16.61
C ARG A 27 7.54 41.49 -15.08
N ASP A 28 7.01 42.54 -14.48
CA ASP A 28 7.04 42.78 -13.05
C ASP A 28 5.72 42.38 -12.35
N GLY A 29 4.81 41.75 -13.07
CA GLY A 29 3.56 41.26 -12.51
C GLY A 29 2.50 42.35 -12.37
N ILE A 30 2.61 43.46 -13.12
CA ILE A 30 1.62 44.54 -13.10
C ILE A 30 0.59 44.30 -14.20
N LEU A 31 -0.69 44.42 -13.82
CA LEU A 31 -1.82 44.25 -14.73
C LEU A 31 -1.96 45.44 -15.67
N GLN A 32 -1.80 45.18 -16.97
CA GLN A 32 -1.94 46.18 -18.04
C GLN A 32 -3.38 46.26 -18.54
N GLU A 33 -4.01 45.10 -18.74
CA GLU A 33 -5.41 44.98 -19.19
C GLU A 33 -6.01 43.67 -18.67
N ALA A 34 -7.29 43.66 -18.36
CA ALA A 34 -8.03 42.46 -17.99
C ALA A 34 -9.40 42.44 -18.66
N LEU A 35 -9.86 41.24 -19.00
CA LEU A 35 -11.24 41.03 -19.41
C LEU A 35 -12.12 40.72 -18.19
N PRO A 36 -13.32 41.30 -18.10
CA PRO A 36 -14.25 41.02 -17.01
C PRO A 36 -14.82 39.61 -17.18
N THR A 37 -14.56 38.72 -16.21
CA THR A 37 -15.07 37.35 -16.23
C THR A 37 -15.60 36.92 -14.86
N LEU A 38 -16.50 35.91 -14.84
CA LEU A 38 -17.34 35.56 -13.67
C LEU A 38 -16.59 35.25 -12.37
N ILE A 39 -15.33 34.78 -12.42
CA ILE A 39 -14.59 34.39 -11.20
C ILE A 39 -13.94 35.61 -10.52
N ILE A 40 -13.54 36.63 -11.30
CA ILE A 40 -12.60 37.68 -10.86
C ILE A 40 -13.18 39.11 -11.06
N THR A 41 -14.43 39.22 -11.49
CA THR A 41 -15.08 40.51 -11.86
C THR A 41 -15.24 41.48 -10.71
N ALA A 42 -15.39 41.04 -9.45
CA ALA A 42 -15.68 41.98 -8.38
C ALA A 42 -14.42 42.67 -7.83
N GLU A 43 -13.31 41.95 -7.65
CA GLU A 43 -12.18 42.47 -6.88
C GLU A 43 -11.05 43.05 -7.75
N MET A 44 -10.73 42.44 -8.89
CA MET A 44 -9.72 43.01 -9.82
C MET A 44 -10.31 44.14 -10.68
N ALA A 45 -11.57 44.04 -11.11
CA ALA A 45 -12.20 45.13 -11.86
C ALA A 45 -12.39 46.40 -11.01
N ARG A 46 -12.51 46.26 -9.68
CA ARG A 46 -12.51 47.40 -8.73
C ARG A 46 -11.15 48.09 -8.63
N ARG A 47 -10.05 47.35 -8.77
CA ARG A 47 -8.68 47.88 -8.59
C ARG A 47 -8.11 48.51 -9.87
N GLY A 48 -8.57 48.08 -11.05
CA GLY A 48 -8.26 48.73 -12.33
C GLY A 48 -6.87 48.38 -12.89
N ARG A 49 -6.46 49.08 -13.95
CA ARG A 49 -5.10 49.00 -14.53
C ARG A 49 -4.06 49.36 -13.46
N ASP A 50 -2.83 48.86 -13.62
CA ASP A 50 -1.70 49.02 -12.71
C ASP A 50 -1.79 48.25 -11.38
N THR A 51 -2.76 47.32 -11.25
CA THR A 51 -2.84 46.42 -10.09
C THR A 51 -1.68 45.43 -10.09
N ARG A 52 -0.94 45.35 -8.99
CA ARG A 52 0.10 44.31 -8.81
C ARG A 52 -0.53 42.95 -8.59
N MET A 53 0.01 41.91 -9.23
CA MET A 53 -0.42 40.52 -9.08
C MET A 53 -0.43 40.05 -7.60
N GLY A 54 0.54 40.52 -6.81
CA GLY A 54 0.62 40.25 -5.37
C GLY A 54 -0.53 40.84 -4.53
N ALA A 55 -1.39 41.66 -5.13
CA ALA A 55 -2.56 42.18 -4.44
C ALA A 55 -3.72 41.15 -4.42
N VAL A 56 -3.62 40.05 -5.17
CA VAL A 56 -4.65 39.00 -5.31
C VAL A 56 -4.07 37.60 -5.10
N VAL A 57 -2.84 37.36 -5.58
CA VAL A 57 -2.10 36.12 -5.34
C VAL A 57 -1.61 36.09 -3.91
N ARG A 58 -1.72 34.94 -3.25
CA ARG A 58 -1.19 34.72 -1.90
C ARG A 58 0.33 34.95 -1.88
N GLU A 59 0.84 35.57 -0.81
CA GLU A 59 2.22 36.07 -0.73
C GLU A 59 3.26 34.97 -0.98
N ASP A 60 3.03 33.77 -0.46
CA ASP A 60 3.89 32.59 -0.62
C ASP A 60 3.92 32.00 -2.05
N TYR A 61 3.02 32.43 -2.94
CA TYR A 61 2.99 32.02 -4.36
C TYR A 61 3.38 33.14 -5.32
N LEU A 62 3.50 34.39 -4.83
CA LEU A 62 3.75 35.55 -5.69
C LEU A 62 5.07 35.42 -6.46
N GLU A 63 6.16 35.08 -5.78
CA GLU A 63 7.48 34.92 -6.43
C GLU A 63 7.43 33.86 -7.52
N ARG A 64 6.71 32.76 -7.30
CA ARG A 64 6.54 31.68 -8.28
C ARG A 64 5.77 32.17 -9.51
N CYS A 65 4.69 32.92 -9.33
CA CYS A 65 3.93 33.48 -10.44
C CYS A 65 4.78 34.48 -11.25
N ILE A 66 5.54 35.37 -10.59
CA ILE A 66 6.44 36.32 -11.27
C ILE A 66 7.55 35.59 -12.02
N ALA A 67 8.13 34.54 -11.42
CA ALA A 67 9.14 33.72 -12.08
C ALA A 67 8.60 33.11 -13.38
N VAL A 68 7.38 32.58 -13.36
CA VAL A 68 6.72 32.02 -14.54
C VAL A 68 6.51 33.07 -15.63
N VAL A 69 6.11 34.30 -15.27
CA VAL A 69 5.99 35.41 -16.23
C VAL A 69 7.35 35.71 -16.88
N ARG A 70 8.39 35.90 -16.06
CA ARG A 70 9.74 36.25 -16.52
C ARG A 70 10.36 35.15 -17.39
N GLU A 71 10.20 33.89 -16.99
CA GLU A 71 10.69 32.73 -17.72
C GLU A 71 9.96 32.56 -19.06
N SER A 72 8.63 32.70 -19.06
CA SER A 72 7.82 32.66 -20.28
C SER A 72 8.28 33.72 -21.27
N LEU A 73 8.48 34.97 -20.83
CA LEU A 73 8.99 36.06 -21.67
C LEU A 73 10.41 35.80 -22.20
N ALA A 74 11.32 35.36 -21.33
CA ALA A 74 12.73 35.13 -21.68
C ALA A 74 12.88 33.99 -22.70
N ASN A 75 12.18 32.88 -22.47
CA ASN A 75 12.31 31.67 -23.28
C ASN A 75 11.33 31.63 -24.46
N ARG A 76 10.38 32.57 -24.50
CA ARG A 76 9.30 32.62 -25.50
C ARG A 76 8.43 31.34 -25.48
N THR A 77 8.24 30.74 -24.31
CA THR A 77 7.49 29.49 -24.11
C THR A 77 6.18 29.69 -23.35
N ILE A 78 5.24 28.78 -23.55
CA ILE A 78 4.01 28.71 -22.75
C ILE A 78 4.30 27.93 -21.48
N LEU A 79 4.00 28.53 -20.33
CA LEU A 79 4.17 27.91 -19.02
C LEU A 79 2.84 27.85 -18.29
N ARG A 80 2.76 26.95 -17.30
CA ARG A 80 1.60 26.81 -16.42
C ARG A 80 1.99 26.94 -14.97
N VAL A 81 1.07 27.45 -14.16
CA VAL A 81 1.24 27.56 -12.71
C VAL A 81 -0.09 27.46 -11.99
N GLU A 82 -0.10 26.67 -10.92
CA GLU A 82 -1.22 26.62 -9.98
C GLU A 82 -0.91 27.50 -8.76
N TYR A 83 -1.86 28.32 -8.37
CA TYR A 83 -1.72 29.26 -7.27
C TYR A 83 -3.08 29.58 -6.64
N PRO A 84 -3.12 29.85 -5.32
CA PRO A 84 -4.32 30.33 -4.66
C PRO A 84 -4.44 31.85 -4.79
N ILE A 85 -5.68 32.32 -4.89
CA ILE A 85 -6.06 33.72 -4.78
C ILE A 85 -7.06 33.91 -3.64
N ALA A 86 -7.00 35.08 -3.00
CA ALA A 86 -8.00 35.49 -2.01
C ALA A 86 -9.14 36.23 -2.71
N VAL A 87 -10.36 35.69 -2.60
CA VAL A 87 -11.60 36.31 -3.09
C VAL A 87 -12.52 36.53 -1.90
N GLY A 88 -12.44 37.73 -1.29
CA GLY A 88 -13.09 38.00 -0.01
C GLY A 88 -12.49 37.13 1.10
N GLU A 89 -13.33 36.38 1.81
CA GLU A 89 -12.90 35.41 2.84
C GLU A 89 -12.59 34.02 2.29
N ARG A 90 -12.79 33.77 0.98
CA ARG A 90 -12.60 32.47 0.37
C ARG A 90 -11.27 32.39 -0.37
N GLU A 91 -10.61 31.24 -0.24
CA GLU A 91 -9.47 30.86 -1.08
C GLU A 91 -9.99 30.15 -2.33
N VAL A 92 -9.54 30.59 -3.50
CA VAL A 92 -9.85 29.98 -4.79
C VAL A 92 -8.53 29.53 -5.43
N TRP A 93 -8.44 28.26 -5.81
CA TRP A 93 -7.28 27.73 -6.52
C TRP A 93 -7.43 27.95 -8.02
N CYS A 94 -6.41 28.54 -8.63
CA CYS A 94 -6.38 28.79 -10.06
C CYS A 94 -5.23 28.03 -10.73
N GLU A 95 -5.49 27.43 -11.90
CA GLU A 95 -4.43 27.10 -12.86
C GLU A 95 -4.36 28.24 -13.89
N ALA A 96 -3.20 28.87 -14.03
CA ALA A 96 -2.93 29.80 -15.11
C ALA A 96 -2.03 29.23 -16.17
N THR A 97 -2.36 29.56 -17.42
CA THR A 97 -1.47 29.47 -18.56
C THR A 97 -0.89 30.85 -18.85
N CYS A 98 0.43 30.94 -18.83
CA CYS A 98 1.21 32.14 -19.14
C CYS A 98 1.80 31.99 -20.53
N LYS A 99 1.40 32.86 -21.47
CA LYS A 99 1.88 32.87 -22.85
C LYS A 99 2.50 34.23 -23.16
N PRO A 100 3.69 34.31 -23.79
CA PRO A 100 4.26 35.59 -24.21
C PRO A 100 3.37 36.24 -25.27
N PHE A 101 3.03 37.51 -25.07
CA PHE A 101 2.20 38.28 -25.99
C PHE A 101 3.04 39.31 -26.76
N THR A 102 3.79 40.14 -26.04
CA THR A 102 4.80 41.06 -26.62
C THR A 102 6.19 40.70 -26.11
N ASN A 103 7.17 41.59 -26.27
CA ASN A 103 8.51 41.43 -25.70
C ASN A 103 8.53 41.55 -24.17
N ASP A 104 7.53 42.21 -23.58
CA ASP A 104 7.53 42.50 -22.14
C ASP A 104 6.19 42.21 -21.45
N THR A 105 5.19 41.75 -22.20
CA THR A 105 3.88 41.37 -21.66
C THR A 105 3.51 39.94 -21.99
N VAL A 106 2.85 39.28 -21.04
CA VAL A 106 2.28 37.95 -21.19
C VAL A 106 0.76 38.04 -21.21
N LEU A 107 0.13 37.13 -21.95
CA LEU A 107 -1.26 36.74 -21.79
C LEU A 107 -1.33 35.71 -20.64
N TRP A 108 -2.04 36.06 -19.59
CA TRP A 108 -2.31 35.24 -18.42
C TRP A 108 -3.76 34.77 -18.46
N VAL A 109 -3.96 33.47 -18.60
CA VAL A 109 -5.30 32.86 -18.65
C VAL A 109 -5.45 31.92 -17.46
N ALA A 110 -6.23 32.31 -16.46
CA ALA A 110 -6.48 31.53 -15.25
C ALA A 110 -7.89 30.94 -15.24
N HIS A 111 -8.07 29.75 -14.67
CA HIS A 111 -9.39 29.17 -14.40
C HIS A 111 -9.42 28.55 -13.02
N ASP A 112 -10.61 28.49 -12.42
CA ASP A 112 -10.82 27.92 -11.08
C ASP A 112 -10.73 26.39 -11.14
N ILE A 113 -9.80 25.83 -10.36
CA ILE A 113 -9.57 24.39 -10.20
C ILE A 113 -9.93 23.90 -8.78
N THR A 114 -10.60 24.72 -7.97
CA THR A 114 -10.92 24.42 -6.56
C THR A 114 -11.73 23.13 -6.45
N ALA A 115 -12.82 23.00 -7.22
CA ALA A 115 -13.65 21.80 -7.22
C ALA A 115 -12.88 20.56 -7.71
N GLN A 116 -12.03 20.73 -8.73
CA GLN A 116 -11.19 19.65 -9.26
C GLN A 116 -10.17 19.16 -8.22
N ARG A 117 -9.50 20.08 -7.52
CA ARG A 117 -8.54 19.75 -6.46
C ARG A 117 -9.22 19.06 -5.27
N GLN A 118 -10.39 19.54 -4.85
CA GLN A 118 -11.16 18.89 -3.78
C GLN A 118 -11.59 17.47 -4.15
N LEU A 119 -12.05 17.28 -5.39
CA LEU A 119 -12.41 15.96 -5.90
C LEU A 119 -11.20 15.02 -5.94
N ALA A 120 -10.06 15.49 -6.48
CA ALA A 120 -8.84 14.70 -6.57
C ALA A 120 -8.33 14.27 -5.18
N HIS A 121 -8.33 15.20 -4.22
CA HIS A 121 -7.92 14.91 -2.84
C HIS A 121 -8.83 13.86 -2.18
N THR A 122 -10.14 14.03 -2.30
CA THR A 122 -11.12 13.06 -1.74
C THR A 122 -10.97 11.68 -2.39
N GLN A 123 -10.68 11.63 -3.69
CA GLN A 123 -10.45 10.37 -4.40
C GLN A 123 -9.16 9.67 -3.96
N GLU A 124 -8.11 10.42 -3.70
CA GLU A 124 -6.84 9.90 -3.19
C GLU A 124 -7.02 9.31 -1.79
N GLU A 125 -7.67 10.05 -0.87
CA GLU A 125 -7.99 9.55 0.47
C GLU A 125 -8.82 8.26 0.45
N LEU A 126 -9.83 8.19 -0.43
CA LEU A 126 -10.66 7.01 -0.57
C LEU A 126 -9.86 5.82 -1.10
N ARG A 127 -8.96 6.04 -2.07
CA ARG A 127 -8.07 4.99 -2.61
C ARG A 127 -7.14 4.46 -1.54
N ASP A 128 -6.51 5.33 -0.79
CA ASP A 128 -5.60 4.95 0.30
C ASP A 128 -6.33 4.12 1.37
N SER A 129 -7.54 4.55 1.75
CA SER A 129 -8.38 3.80 2.69
C SER A 129 -8.76 2.41 2.15
N GLN A 130 -9.15 2.32 0.87
CA GLN A 130 -9.48 1.04 0.22
C GLN A 130 -8.25 0.11 0.18
N GLU A 131 -7.08 0.63 -0.17
CA GLU A 131 -5.84 -0.16 -0.17
C GLU A 131 -5.51 -0.70 1.22
N GLN A 132 -5.67 0.12 2.27
CA GLN A 132 -5.45 -0.32 3.64
C GLN A 132 -6.40 -1.45 4.03
N VAL A 133 -7.69 -1.33 3.69
CA VAL A 133 -8.68 -2.39 3.94
C VAL A 133 -8.32 -3.67 3.20
N ILE A 134 -7.95 -3.60 1.92
CA ILE A 134 -7.54 -4.76 1.13
C ILE A 134 -6.30 -5.43 1.75
N ARG A 135 -5.28 -4.65 2.13
CA ARG A 135 -4.07 -5.18 2.79
C ARG A 135 -4.40 -5.84 4.12
N ALA A 136 -5.25 -5.24 4.93
CA ALA A 136 -5.68 -5.81 6.21
C ALA A 136 -6.47 -7.12 6.02
N GLN A 137 -7.39 -7.17 5.05
CA GLN A 137 -8.11 -8.39 4.69
C GLN A 137 -7.17 -9.49 4.18
N GLN A 138 -6.20 -9.15 3.33
CA GLN A 138 -5.19 -10.10 2.86
C GLN A 138 -4.31 -10.61 3.99
N ALA A 139 -3.91 -9.75 4.93
CA ALA A 139 -3.15 -10.16 6.12
C ALA A 139 -3.97 -11.10 7.01
N ALA A 140 -5.23 -10.78 7.29
CA ALA A 140 -6.12 -11.64 8.05
C ALA A 140 -6.36 -13.00 7.35
N LEU A 141 -6.55 -13.01 6.03
CA LEU A 141 -6.65 -14.24 5.26
C LEU A 141 -5.36 -15.09 5.33
N ARG A 142 -4.18 -14.46 5.35
CA ARG A 142 -2.88 -15.13 5.52
C ARG A 142 -2.67 -15.70 6.93
N GLU A 143 -3.23 -15.07 7.96
CA GLU A 143 -3.23 -15.62 9.31
C GLU A 143 -4.12 -16.86 9.40
N LEU A 144 -5.31 -16.79 8.78
CA LEU A 144 -6.29 -17.89 8.78
C LEU A 144 -5.94 -19.08 7.88
N SER A 145 -5.02 -18.94 6.91
CA SER A 145 -4.79 -19.96 5.87
C SER A 145 -3.81 -21.10 6.25
N THR A 146 -3.11 -20.98 7.38
CA THR A 146 -2.13 -21.95 7.92
C THR A 146 -2.05 -21.87 9.45
N PRO A 147 -3.15 -22.09 10.20
CA PRO A 147 -3.11 -22.08 11.65
C PRO A 147 -2.34 -23.31 12.17
N LEU A 148 -1.42 -23.09 13.11
CA LEU A 148 -0.91 -24.18 13.94
C LEU A 148 -1.95 -24.47 15.03
N VAL A 149 -2.45 -25.70 15.05
CA VAL A 149 -3.46 -26.17 16.01
C VAL A 149 -2.78 -27.15 16.96
N PRO A 150 -2.44 -26.74 18.20
CA PRO A 150 -1.92 -27.66 19.21
C PRO A 150 -2.97 -28.72 19.54
N LEU A 151 -2.59 -30.00 19.50
CA LEU A 151 -3.51 -31.12 19.75
C LEU A 151 -3.25 -31.79 21.10
N ALA A 152 -1.99 -31.83 21.52
CA ALA A 152 -1.53 -32.32 22.81
C ALA A 152 -0.15 -31.74 23.11
N GLU A 153 0.40 -32.03 24.29
CA GLU A 153 1.77 -31.67 24.64
C GLU A 153 2.75 -32.23 23.59
N GLY A 154 3.52 -31.34 22.95
CA GLY A 154 4.47 -31.70 21.91
C GLY A 154 3.88 -32.11 20.56
N VAL A 155 2.56 -32.01 20.34
CA VAL A 155 1.88 -32.38 19.08
C VAL A 155 1.10 -31.21 18.49
N VAL A 156 1.36 -30.89 17.22
CA VAL A 156 0.68 -29.84 16.47
C VAL A 156 0.11 -30.35 15.15
N ALA A 157 -1.02 -29.81 14.72
CA ALA A 157 -1.55 -29.97 13.38
C ALA A 157 -1.50 -28.66 12.59
N MET A 158 -1.20 -28.75 11.30
CA MET A 158 -1.23 -27.65 10.34
C MET A 158 -2.08 -28.08 9.13
N PRO A 159 -3.35 -27.67 9.06
CA PRO A 159 -4.17 -27.90 7.88
C PRO A 159 -3.79 -26.95 6.74
N LEU A 160 -3.65 -27.50 5.53
CA LEU A 160 -3.43 -26.79 4.28
C LEU A 160 -4.71 -26.91 3.42
N ILE A 161 -5.40 -25.80 3.16
CA ILE A 161 -6.69 -25.78 2.46
C ILE A 161 -6.63 -24.87 1.23
N GLY A 162 -6.84 -25.39 0.02
CA GLY A 162 -6.88 -24.61 -1.22
C GLY A 162 -5.76 -25.00 -2.18
N THR A 163 -5.26 -24.06 -2.98
CA THR A 163 -4.06 -24.31 -3.79
C THR A 163 -2.83 -24.30 -2.89
N LEU A 164 -1.93 -25.25 -3.11
CA LEU A 164 -0.58 -25.22 -2.56
C LEU A 164 0.31 -24.72 -3.70
N ASP A 165 0.69 -23.45 -3.62
CA ASP A 165 1.69 -22.83 -4.48
C ASP A 165 2.98 -22.57 -3.68
N SER A 166 4.03 -22.13 -4.36
CA SER A 166 5.34 -21.89 -3.76
C SER A 166 5.33 -20.87 -2.62
N ALA A 167 4.61 -19.76 -2.80
CA ALA A 167 4.48 -18.72 -1.79
C ALA A 167 3.83 -19.27 -0.51
N ARG A 168 2.77 -20.07 -0.67
CA ARG A 168 2.07 -20.67 0.45
C ARG A 168 2.87 -21.79 1.12
N ALA A 169 3.58 -22.60 0.34
CA ALA A 169 4.41 -23.66 0.89
C ALA A 169 5.58 -23.09 1.71
N GLN A 170 6.19 -22.00 1.25
CA GLN A 170 7.20 -21.25 2.00
C GLN A 170 6.63 -20.68 3.31
N GLN A 171 5.43 -20.08 3.25
CA GLN A 171 4.76 -19.56 4.46
C GLN A 171 4.44 -20.67 5.47
N ALA A 172 3.96 -21.83 4.99
CA ALA A 172 3.70 -23.00 5.83
C ALA A 172 4.98 -23.51 6.51
N MET A 173 6.10 -23.53 5.78
CA MET A 173 7.40 -23.89 6.32
C MET A 173 7.83 -22.95 7.43
N GLU A 174 7.85 -21.64 7.19
CA GLU A 174 8.26 -20.64 8.18
C GLU A 174 7.43 -20.76 9.46
N LYS A 175 6.10 -20.75 9.34
CA LYS A 175 5.20 -20.89 10.49
C LYS A 175 5.43 -22.19 11.25
N LEU A 176 5.56 -23.33 10.55
CA LEU A 176 5.70 -24.62 11.21
C LEU A 176 7.03 -24.73 11.96
N LEU A 177 8.13 -24.30 11.34
CA LEU A 177 9.46 -24.35 11.96
C LEU A 177 9.54 -23.40 13.16
N ASP A 178 9.02 -22.18 13.05
CA ASP A 178 8.94 -21.24 14.18
C ASP A 178 8.11 -21.82 15.32
N GLY A 179 6.95 -22.40 15.02
CA GLY A 179 6.09 -23.05 16.02
C GLY A 179 6.76 -24.25 16.70
N ILE A 180 7.50 -25.07 15.95
CA ILE A 180 8.28 -26.19 16.50
C ILE A 180 9.29 -25.70 17.54
N VAL A 181 10.02 -24.62 17.25
CA VAL A 181 11.01 -24.06 18.17
C VAL A 181 10.35 -23.43 19.40
N GLN A 182 9.34 -22.59 19.18
CA GLN A 182 8.68 -21.83 20.25
C GLN A 182 7.95 -22.72 21.25
N HIS A 183 7.29 -23.78 20.77
CA HIS A 183 6.44 -24.64 21.58
C HIS A 183 7.03 -26.04 21.80
N GLN A 184 8.25 -26.28 21.32
CA GLN A 184 8.96 -27.57 21.46
C GLN A 184 8.15 -28.76 20.94
N PHE A 185 7.41 -28.57 19.84
CA PHE A 185 6.66 -29.66 19.22
C PHE A 185 7.62 -30.74 18.72
N HIS A 186 7.43 -31.98 19.17
CA HIS A 186 8.17 -33.14 18.68
C HIS A 186 7.45 -33.86 17.53
N THR A 187 6.17 -33.54 17.29
CA THR A 187 5.38 -34.12 16.20
C THR A 187 4.52 -33.05 15.53
N ALA A 188 4.67 -32.93 14.22
CA ALA A 188 3.91 -32.04 13.38
C ALA A 188 3.09 -32.84 12.37
N ILE A 189 1.77 -32.66 12.36
CA ILE A 189 0.84 -33.28 11.42
C ILE A 189 0.45 -32.22 10.39
N VAL A 190 0.84 -32.40 9.13
CA VAL A 190 0.44 -31.54 8.02
C VAL A 190 -0.70 -32.22 7.28
N ASP A 191 -1.88 -31.62 7.34
CA ASP A 191 -3.07 -32.15 6.66
C ASP A 191 -3.25 -31.48 5.30
N VAL A 192 -3.23 -32.28 4.23
CA VAL A 192 -3.36 -31.81 2.85
C VAL A 192 -4.70 -32.22 2.22
N THR A 193 -5.71 -32.57 3.04
CA THR A 193 -7.04 -32.99 2.55
C THR A 193 -7.69 -31.97 1.63
N GLY A 194 -7.46 -30.67 1.89
CA GLY A 194 -8.00 -29.57 1.09
C GLY A 194 -7.11 -29.08 -0.04
N VAL A 195 -5.94 -29.70 -0.27
CA VAL A 195 -4.98 -29.26 -1.29
C VAL A 195 -5.40 -29.77 -2.68
N ARG A 196 -5.48 -28.84 -3.64
CA ARG A 196 -5.70 -29.15 -5.06
C ARG A 196 -4.48 -28.74 -5.86
N ASN A 197 -4.13 -29.53 -6.89
CA ASN A 197 -3.05 -29.29 -7.85
C ASN A 197 -1.66 -29.13 -7.20
N VAL A 198 -1.04 -30.25 -6.82
CA VAL A 198 0.36 -30.25 -6.34
C VAL A 198 1.32 -30.17 -7.52
N ASP A 199 2.22 -29.20 -7.50
CA ASP A 199 3.33 -29.07 -8.44
C ASP A 199 4.68 -29.54 -7.84
N ALA A 200 5.71 -29.56 -8.69
CA ALA A 200 7.07 -29.96 -8.27
C ALA A 200 7.64 -29.07 -7.17
N GLU A 201 7.35 -27.78 -7.20
CA GLU A 201 7.88 -26.80 -6.24
C GLU A 201 7.24 -26.98 -4.85
N SER A 202 5.93 -27.22 -4.81
CA SER A 202 5.18 -27.52 -3.58
C SER A 202 5.61 -28.84 -2.96
N ALA A 203 5.89 -29.85 -3.79
CA ALA A 203 6.43 -31.13 -3.32
C ALA A 203 7.83 -30.99 -2.70
N ASP A 204 8.74 -30.24 -3.35
CA ASP A 204 10.07 -29.95 -2.78
C ASP A 204 9.95 -29.17 -1.47
N ALA A 205 9.03 -28.20 -1.39
CA ALA A 205 8.78 -27.46 -0.17
C ALA A 205 8.34 -28.38 0.99
N LEU A 206 7.44 -29.35 0.76
CA LEU A 206 7.07 -30.35 1.78
C LEU A 206 8.27 -31.19 2.24
N LEU A 207 9.16 -31.58 1.33
CA LEU A 207 10.39 -32.29 1.68
C LEU A 207 11.36 -31.41 2.50
N ARG A 208 11.50 -30.13 2.12
CA ARG A 208 12.31 -29.16 2.87
C ARG A 208 11.78 -28.97 4.28
N ILE A 209 10.46 -28.84 4.44
CA ILE A 209 9.78 -28.79 5.73
C ILE A 209 10.11 -30.02 6.56
N ALA A 210 9.98 -31.22 6.01
CA ALA A 210 10.25 -32.46 6.72
C ALA A 210 11.71 -32.55 7.19
N ARG A 211 12.66 -32.20 6.33
CA ARG A 211 14.09 -32.19 6.65
C ARG A 211 14.41 -31.17 7.74
N ALA A 212 13.89 -29.95 7.63
CA ALA A 212 14.11 -28.88 8.60
C ALA A 212 13.47 -29.21 9.96
N ALA A 213 12.23 -29.69 9.97
CA ALA A 213 11.55 -30.14 11.19
C ALA A 213 12.36 -31.23 11.91
N ARG A 214 12.90 -32.20 11.17
CA ARG A 214 13.75 -33.26 11.72
C ARG A 214 15.04 -32.73 12.34
N LEU A 215 15.68 -31.74 11.72
CA LEU A 215 16.86 -31.07 12.30
C LEU A 215 16.53 -30.36 13.61
N LEU A 216 15.30 -29.85 13.75
CA LEU A 216 14.78 -29.24 14.98
C LEU A 216 14.24 -30.27 16.00
N GLY A 217 14.39 -31.57 15.73
CA GLY A 217 13.95 -32.65 16.63
C GLY A 217 12.46 -33.01 16.53
N ALA A 218 11.76 -32.50 15.53
CA ALA A 218 10.35 -32.80 15.27
C ALA A 218 10.17 -33.82 14.13
N GLN A 219 9.25 -34.76 14.30
CA GLN A 219 8.85 -35.70 13.26
C GLN A 219 7.66 -35.12 12.47
N LEU A 220 7.79 -35.05 11.15
CA LEU A 220 6.69 -34.66 10.27
C LEU A 220 5.84 -35.87 9.89
N MET A 221 4.52 -35.68 9.92
CA MET A 221 3.52 -36.59 9.41
C MET A 221 2.63 -35.90 8.38
N LEU A 222 2.35 -36.55 7.26
CA LEU A 222 1.45 -36.05 6.22
C LEU A 222 0.13 -36.81 6.26
N THR A 223 -1.01 -36.10 6.24
CA THR A 223 -2.35 -36.70 6.23
C THR A 223 -3.21 -36.16 5.10
N GLY A 224 -4.23 -36.92 4.68
CA GLY A 224 -5.21 -36.43 3.70
C GLY A 224 -4.74 -36.44 2.26
N ILE A 225 -3.73 -37.24 1.91
CA ILE A 225 -3.28 -37.41 0.53
C ILE A 225 -4.36 -38.18 -0.25
N ASN A 226 -4.98 -37.52 -1.23
CA ASN A 226 -5.92 -38.16 -2.14
C ASN A 226 -5.20 -38.95 -3.26
N PRO A 227 -5.88 -39.88 -3.95
CA PRO A 227 -5.26 -40.73 -4.98
C PRO A 227 -4.55 -39.94 -6.09
N ASP A 228 -5.18 -38.88 -6.61
CA ASP A 228 -4.62 -38.06 -7.69
C ASP A 228 -3.31 -37.40 -7.25
N THR A 229 -3.28 -36.82 -6.04
CA THR A 229 -2.08 -36.21 -5.46
C THR A 229 -0.98 -37.25 -5.22
N ALA A 230 -1.34 -38.45 -4.75
CA ALA A 230 -0.38 -39.52 -4.57
C ALA A 230 0.27 -39.92 -5.90
N GLN A 231 -0.51 -40.02 -6.98
CA GLN A 231 -0.01 -40.32 -8.31
C GLN A 231 0.93 -39.22 -8.81
N THR A 232 0.54 -37.95 -8.67
CA THR A 232 1.39 -36.82 -9.05
C THR A 232 2.72 -36.80 -8.29
N LEU A 233 2.70 -37.07 -6.98
CA LEU A 233 3.94 -37.14 -6.18
C LEU A 233 4.88 -38.25 -6.65
N VAL A 234 4.33 -39.39 -7.09
CA VAL A 234 5.10 -40.50 -7.66
C VAL A 234 5.66 -40.13 -9.04
N GLU A 235 4.86 -39.52 -9.90
CA GLU A 235 5.29 -39.05 -11.24
C GLU A 235 6.40 -38.00 -11.15
N LEU A 236 6.35 -37.13 -10.15
CA LEU A 236 7.37 -36.14 -9.85
C LEU A 236 8.66 -36.74 -9.23
N GLY A 237 8.67 -38.04 -8.90
CA GLY A 237 9.83 -38.71 -8.30
C GLY A 237 10.13 -38.26 -6.87
N VAL A 238 9.10 -37.83 -6.12
CA VAL A 238 9.25 -37.30 -4.76
C VAL A 238 9.55 -38.44 -3.79
N ASP A 239 10.74 -38.44 -3.19
CA ASP A 239 11.10 -39.40 -2.14
C ASP A 239 10.60 -38.93 -0.77
N LEU A 240 9.49 -39.52 -0.32
CA LEU A 240 8.90 -39.26 1.01
C LEU A 240 9.59 -40.07 2.13
N ALA A 241 10.75 -40.67 1.89
CA ALA A 241 11.50 -41.39 2.92
C ALA A 241 11.74 -40.53 4.17
N GLY A 242 11.27 -41.04 5.32
CA GLY A 242 11.35 -40.34 6.60
C GLY A 242 10.15 -39.45 6.92
N ILE A 243 9.17 -39.31 6.02
CA ILE A 243 7.86 -38.70 6.29
C ILE A 243 6.88 -39.83 6.61
N THR A 244 6.21 -39.74 7.76
CA THR A 244 5.13 -40.69 8.08
C THR A 244 3.86 -40.27 7.39
N THR A 245 3.20 -41.16 6.64
CA THR A 245 1.92 -40.85 6.00
C THR A 245 0.76 -41.55 6.68
N ARG A 246 -0.41 -40.90 6.74
CA ARG A 246 -1.68 -41.50 7.17
C ARG A 246 -2.80 -41.04 6.24
N SER A 247 -3.83 -41.87 6.08
CA SER A 247 -4.91 -41.59 5.14
C SER A 247 -5.79 -40.42 5.58
N THR A 248 -5.99 -40.24 6.88
CA THR A 248 -6.86 -39.18 7.44
C THR A 248 -6.19 -38.45 8.60
N LEU A 249 -6.56 -37.19 8.81
CA LEU A 249 -6.14 -36.44 10.00
C LEU A 249 -6.42 -37.21 11.28
N GLN A 250 -7.62 -37.79 11.44
CA GLN A 250 -7.99 -38.59 12.61
C GLN A 250 -6.99 -39.73 12.89
N SER A 251 -6.60 -40.49 11.86
CA SER A 251 -5.62 -41.57 12.01
C SER A 251 -4.21 -41.04 12.31
N GLY A 252 -3.86 -39.85 11.82
CA GLY A 252 -2.63 -39.16 12.16
C GLY A 252 -2.57 -38.71 13.62
N ILE A 253 -3.66 -38.11 14.11
CA ILE A 253 -3.80 -37.71 15.52
C ILE A 253 -3.67 -38.93 16.43
N ALA A 254 -4.42 -40.00 16.14
CA ALA A 254 -4.34 -41.23 16.93
C ALA A 254 -2.91 -41.80 16.96
N HIS A 255 -2.20 -41.78 15.83
CA HIS A 255 -0.82 -42.24 15.75
C HIS A 255 0.17 -41.36 16.53
N ALA A 256 0.01 -40.03 16.46
CA ALA A 256 0.85 -39.08 17.17
C ALA A 256 0.69 -39.21 18.70
N LEU A 257 -0.56 -39.30 19.18
CA LEU A 257 -0.86 -39.43 20.60
C LEU A 257 -0.37 -40.77 21.17
N ALA A 258 -0.53 -41.86 20.43
CA ALA A 258 -0.02 -43.17 20.86
C ALA A 258 1.50 -43.17 21.07
N ARG A 259 2.26 -42.41 20.26
CA ARG A 259 3.71 -42.27 20.40
C ARG A 259 4.12 -41.33 21.54
N ALA A 260 3.36 -40.25 21.76
CA ALA A 260 3.59 -39.33 22.87
C ALA A 260 3.44 -40.05 24.23
N GLY A 261 2.42 -40.92 24.38
CA GLY A 261 2.20 -41.70 25.60
C GLY A 261 3.26 -42.78 25.88
N THR A 262 4.10 -43.14 24.91
CA THR A 262 5.20 -44.12 25.07
C THR A 262 6.56 -43.50 25.36
N ARG A 263 6.66 -42.16 25.39
CA ARG A 263 7.92 -41.47 25.68
C ARG A 263 8.06 -41.33 27.20
N PRO A 264 9.11 -41.89 27.84
CA PRO A 264 9.33 -41.65 29.26
C PRO A 264 9.47 -40.14 29.48
N ALA A 265 8.72 -39.60 30.43
CA ALA A 265 8.80 -38.20 30.82
C ALA A 265 10.27 -37.86 31.12
N THR A 266 10.85 -36.94 30.34
CA THR A 266 12.18 -36.41 30.64
C THR A 266 12.10 -35.76 32.01
N PRO A 267 12.97 -36.10 32.99
CA PRO A 267 12.95 -35.42 34.27
C PRO A 267 13.19 -33.93 34.04
N ALA A 268 12.27 -33.09 34.51
CA ALA A 268 12.43 -31.65 34.49
C ALA A 268 13.80 -31.30 35.12
N ALA A 269 14.61 -30.54 34.38
CA ALA A 269 15.92 -30.10 34.86
C ALA A 269 15.73 -29.35 36.21
N PRO A 270 16.57 -29.62 37.23
CA PRO A 270 16.45 -28.94 38.51
C PRO A 270 16.65 -27.45 38.31
N THR A 271 15.65 -26.66 38.68
CA THR A 271 15.70 -25.20 38.70
C THR A 271 16.84 -24.74 39.59
N SER A 272 17.85 -24.11 38.99
CA SER A 272 18.93 -23.41 39.67
C SER A 272 18.40 -22.16 40.37
N ALA A 273 17.67 -22.36 41.47
CA ALA A 273 17.19 -21.30 42.36
C ALA A 273 17.31 -21.74 43.83
N ALA A 274 18.45 -22.30 44.21
CA ALA A 274 18.77 -22.59 45.61
C ALA A 274 20.28 -22.44 45.88
N ARG A 275 20.87 -21.30 45.50
CA ARG A 275 22.23 -20.95 45.93
C ARG A 275 22.44 -19.45 46.07
N ALA A 276 21.59 -18.82 46.87
CA ALA A 276 21.91 -17.55 47.50
C ALA A 276 21.22 -17.48 48.86
N ARG A 277 22.00 -17.17 49.90
CA ARG A 277 21.60 -16.82 51.29
C ARG A 277 21.56 -17.98 52.31
N ARG A 278 22.76 -18.44 52.69
CA ARG A 278 23.12 -18.74 54.09
C ARG A 278 24.53 -18.15 54.31
N ALA A 279 24.62 -16.97 54.91
CA ALA A 279 25.01 -16.69 56.31
C ALA A 279 26.49 -16.21 56.37
N PRO A 280 26.99 -15.51 57.41
CA PRO A 280 26.41 -15.32 58.74
C PRO A 280 26.30 -13.84 59.21
N GLN A 281 25.37 -13.62 60.15
CA GLN A 281 25.49 -12.56 61.14
C GLN A 281 26.38 -13.08 62.27
N GLY A 282 27.37 -12.30 62.69
CA GLY A 282 28.23 -12.57 63.82
C GLY A 282 28.79 -11.24 64.33
N SER A 283 28.52 -10.99 65.61
CA SER A 283 28.85 -9.84 66.47
C SER A 283 30.21 -9.18 66.30
#